data_AF-A0A832CKD2-F1
#
_entry.id   AF-A0A832CKD2-F1
#
_cell.length_a   1.000
_cell.length_b   1.000
_cell.length_c   1.000
_cell.angle_alpha   90.00
_cell.angle_beta   90.00
_cell.angle_gamma   90.00
#
_symmetry.space_group_name_H-M   'P 1'
#
loop_
_entity.id
_entity.type
_entity.pdbx_description
1 polymer ?
#
loop_
_entity_poly.entity_id
_entity_poly.type
_entity_poly.pdbx_seq_one_letter_code
_entity_poly.pdbx_strand_id
1 'polypeptide(L)'
;MVDQATADEQYLAKADFQVLLDVLAGEGYEVLGPTLGEGAIVYGPVRRVDDLPRGWTDEQEAGHYRLVRRNDEAWFGFVVGPQSWKQYLFPPRTRLLTAKCEHGTWKMQPAEEPVPKYAFLGVRACELAALDVQDRVFMHSAFPDPHYVRRRQQALVIAVNCTQAAPTCFCTSMATGPRCRQGFDLALTELAEGFVLEIGSPRGRELAARLPLAPASEQQCRDAADARAQAEQQITRHLATAGLRELLLSNLNHPHWDDVAARCLSCANCTMVCPTCFCSSVEEVSDLLGEQIARERVWDSCFNPQFSYVHGGLVRHNIRSRYRQWLTHKLATWHDQFGTSGCVGCGRCISWCPVGIDLTQEVAGFRAAADRALFDRRPGAGEHAASVSGQGRGPSGLSASRPFLQQPRGETGRPLPDEAPELGQSDAPGSESPRSTEGR
;
A
#
# COMPACT_ATOMS: atom_id res chain seq x y z
N MET A 1 -2.50 -9.71 29.25
CA MET A 1 -3.51 -8.65 29.43
C MET A 1 -4.63 -8.98 28.48
N VAL A 2 -5.78 -9.36 29.02
CA VAL A 2 -6.94 -9.82 28.26
C VAL A 2 -7.58 -8.62 27.58
N ASP A 3 -7.84 -8.79 26.28
CA ASP A 3 -8.52 -7.88 25.37
C ASP A 3 -9.85 -7.40 25.97
N GLN A 4 -9.95 -6.12 26.33
CA GLN A 4 -11.23 -5.50 26.71
C GLN A 4 -11.93 -5.02 25.44
N ALA A 5 -12.64 -5.91 24.77
CA ALA A 5 -13.60 -5.59 23.72
C ALA A 5 -14.70 -6.68 23.68
N THR A 6 -15.59 -6.67 24.68
CA THR A 6 -16.77 -7.58 24.72
C THR A 6 -18.10 -6.83 24.80
N ALA A 7 -18.14 -5.55 24.45
CA ALA A 7 -19.38 -4.79 24.37
C ALA A 7 -19.55 -4.26 22.94
N ASP A 8 -20.61 -4.72 22.26
CA ASP A 8 -21.11 -4.31 20.94
C ASP A 8 -20.66 -5.11 19.70
N GLU A 9 -20.22 -6.36 19.82
CA GLU A 9 -20.19 -7.25 18.64
C GLU A 9 -21.62 -7.66 18.25
N GLN A 10 -22.00 -7.34 17.00
CA GLN A 10 -23.31 -7.65 16.44
C GLN A 10 -23.21 -8.82 15.46
N TYR A 11 -24.32 -9.47 15.19
CA TYR A 11 -24.43 -10.56 14.24
C TYR A 11 -25.42 -10.22 13.13
N LEU A 12 -24.99 -10.41 11.88
CA LEU A 12 -25.80 -10.31 10.69
C LEU A 12 -25.89 -11.68 10.02
N ALA A 13 -27.10 -12.25 9.91
CA ALA A 13 -27.27 -13.51 9.20
C ALA A 13 -27.03 -13.34 7.70
N LYS A 14 -26.49 -14.37 7.03
CA LYS A 14 -26.28 -14.33 5.57
C LYS A 14 -27.58 -14.08 4.79
N ALA A 15 -28.69 -14.63 5.28
CA ALA A 15 -30.02 -14.41 4.70
C ALA A 15 -30.41 -12.93 4.65
N ASP A 16 -29.93 -12.13 5.59
CA ASP A 16 -30.24 -10.71 5.72
C ASP A 16 -29.21 -9.79 5.07
N PHE A 17 -28.13 -10.34 4.50
CA PHE A 17 -27.07 -9.51 3.92
C PHE A 17 -27.54 -8.66 2.74
N GLN A 18 -28.57 -9.10 2.01
CA GLN A 18 -29.18 -8.28 0.95
C GLN A 18 -29.71 -6.95 1.49
N VAL A 19 -30.19 -6.91 2.74
CA VAL A 19 -30.67 -5.69 3.39
C VAL A 19 -29.55 -4.64 3.51
N LEU A 20 -28.31 -5.07 3.78
CA LEU A 20 -27.16 -4.16 3.78
C LEU A 20 -26.96 -3.50 2.41
N LEU A 21 -27.02 -4.28 1.34
CA LEU A 21 -26.88 -3.76 -0.03
C LEU A 21 -28.01 -2.80 -0.39
N ASP A 22 -29.25 -3.15 -0.03
CA ASP A 22 -30.44 -2.37 -0.32
C ASP A 22 -30.43 -1.03 0.45
N VAL A 23 -30.01 -1.02 1.71
CA VAL A 23 -29.86 0.20 2.51
C VAL A 23 -28.81 1.12 1.89
N LEU A 24 -27.66 0.59 1.49
CA LEU A 24 -26.60 1.38 0.84
C LEU A 24 -27.08 1.98 -0.49
N ALA A 25 -27.74 1.18 -1.32
CA ALA A 25 -28.31 1.63 -2.59
C ALA A 25 -29.39 2.72 -2.37
N GLY A 26 -30.25 2.55 -1.37
CA GLY A 26 -31.25 3.54 -0.97
C GLY A 26 -30.66 4.89 -0.52
N GLU A 27 -29.43 4.89 -0.02
CA GLU A 27 -28.67 6.11 0.31
C GLU A 27 -27.87 6.69 -0.86
N GLY A 28 -28.02 6.12 -2.06
CA GLY A 28 -27.32 6.54 -3.27
C GLY A 28 -25.85 6.11 -3.32
N TYR A 29 -25.44 5.12 -2.53
CA TYR A 29 -24.11 4.55 -2.67
C TYR A 29 -24.02 3.63 -3.91
N GLU A 30 -22.94 3.76 -4.66
CA GLU A 30 -22.48 2.71 -5.56
C GLU A 30 -21.68 1.69 -4.74
N VAL A 31 -22.29 0.52 -4.50
CA VAL A 31 -21.64 -0.57 -3.76
C VAL A 31 -20.67 -1.30 -4.69
N LEU A 32 -19.39 -1.26 -4.33
CA LEU A 32 -18.31 -1.93 -5.04
C LEU A 32 -17.74 -3.01 -4.15
N GLY A 33 -17.69 -4.24 -4.62
CA GLY A 33 -17.23 -5.39 -3.85
C GLY A 33 -16.53 -6.43 -4.72
N PRO A 34 -16.12 -7.56 -4.13
CA PRO A 34 -15.52 -8.63 -4.90
C PRO A 34 -16.55 -9.26 -5.83
N THR A 35 -16.14 -9.52 -7.07
CA THR A 35 -16.92 -10.17 -8.12
C THR A 35 -16.00 -11.09 -8.93
N LEU A 36 -16.56 -12.02 -9.69
CA LEU A 36 -15.79 -12.85 -10.62
C LEU A 36 -15.67 -12.13 -11.97
N GLY A 37 -14.43 -11.93 -12.44
CA GLY A 37 -14.18 -11.27 -13.71
C GLY A 37 -12.78 -11.57 -14.22
N GLU A 38 -12.64 -11.71 -15.54
CA GLU A 38 -11.34 -11.86 -16.20
C GLU A 38 -10.48 -13.03 -15.67
N GLY A 39 -11.13 -14.09 -15.18
CA GLY A 39 -10.43 -15.24 -14.58
C GLY A 39 -9.83 -14.98 -13.20
N ALA A 40 -10.25 -13.90 -12.51
CA ALA A 40 -9.86 -13.57 -11.15
C ALA A 40 -11.04 -13.06 -10.30
N ILE A 41 -10.82 -12.92 -9.00
CA ILE A 41 -11.69 -12.14 -8.12
C ILE A 41 -11.22 -10.68 -8.23
N VAL A 42 -12.09 -9.84 -8.78
CA VAL A 42 -11.85 -8.42 -9.06
C VAL A 42 -12.83 -7.55 -8.28
N TYR A 43 -12.63 -6.23 -8.26
CA TYR A 43 -13.59 -5.32 -7.65
C TYR A 43 -14.55 -4.76 -8.71
N GLY A 44 -15.84 -4.84 -8.44
CA GLY A 44 -16.90 -4.40 -9.35
C GLY A 44 -18.21 -4.10 -8.63
N PRO A 45 -19.23 -3.62 -9.35
CA PRO A 45 -20.53 -3.33 -8.76
C PRO A 45 -21.18 -4.57 -8.15
N VAL A 46 -21.68 -4.45 -6.92
CA VAL A 46 -22.43 -5.51 -6.20
C VAL A 46 -23.81 -4.96 -5.86
N ARG A 47 -24.84 -5.44 -6.58
CA ARG A 47 -26.24 -5.03 -6.38
C ARG A 47 -27.03 -6.08 -5.61
N ARG A 48 -26.64 -7.35 -5.76
CA ARG A 48 -27.25 -8.49 -5.09
C ARG A 48 -26.20 -9.41 -4.51
N VAL A 49 -26.58 -10.19 -3.49
CA VAL A 49 -25.71 -11.20 -2.88
C VAL A 49 -25.15 -12.21 -3.91
N ASP A 50 -25.88 -12.48 -4.98
CA ASP A 50 -25.45 -13.39 -6.06
C ASP A 50 -24.31 -12.84 -6.91
N ASP A 51 -23.99 -11.54 -6.82
CA ASP A 51 -22.84 -10.94 -7.52
C ASP A 51 -21.51 -11.27 -6.81
N LEU A 52 -21.55 -11.69 -5.54
CA LEU A 52 -20.37 -12.06 -4.76
C LEU A 52 -19.77 -13.39 -5.27
N PRO A 53 -18.45 -13.62 -5.12
CA PRO A 53 -17.77 -14.83 -5.60
C PRO A 53 -18.02 -16.04 -4.68
N ARG A 54 -19.28 -16.36 -4.43
CA ARG A 54 -19.72 -17.42 -3.52
C ARG A 54 -19.13 -18.78 -3.92
N GLY A 55 -18.47 -19.43 -2.95
CA GLY A 55 -17.84 -20.74 -3.13
C GLY A 55 -16.61 -20.72 -4.06
N TRP A 56 -16.02 -19.54 -4.29
CA TRP A 56 -14.75 -19.40 -5.00
C TRP A 56 -13.65 -18.92 -4.06
N THR A 57 -12.43 -19.38 -4.33
CA THR A 57 -11.19 -18.93 -3.71
C THR A 57 -10.14 -18.71 -4.80
N ASP A 58 -9.01 -18.20 -4.37
CA ASP A 58 -7.79 -18.06 -5.15
C ASP A 58 -6.67 -18.95 -4.59
N GLU A 59 -5.86 -19.50 -5.50
CA GLU A 59 -4.53 -20.03 -5.23
C GLU A 59 -3.50 -18.99 -5.70
N GLN A 60 -2.55 -18.62 -4.84
CA GLN A 60 -1.50 -17.67 -5.21
C GLN A 60 -0.11 -18.16 -4.79
N GLU A 61 0.84 -18.03 -5.70
CA GLU A 61 2.27 -18.23 -5.49
C GLU A 61 3.05 -17.18 -6.30
N ALA A 62 4.38 -17.14 -6.20
CA ALA A 62 5.19 -16.25 -7.02
C ALA A 62 4.93 -16.47 -8.53
N GLY A 63 4.38 -15.45 -9.19
CA GLY A 63 3.98 -15.50 -10.60
C GLY A 63 2.81 -16.43 -10.92
N HIS A 64 2.01 -16.80 -9.92
CA HIS A 64 0.86 -17.68 -10.09
C HIS A 64 -0.38 -17.11 -9.41
N TYR A 65 -1.48 -17.14 -10.15
CA TYR A 65 -2.83 -16.90 -9.64
C TYR A 65 -3.80 -17.85 -10.35
N ARG A 66 -4.70 -18.47 -9.59
CA ARG A 66 -5.76 -19.32 -10.15
C ARG A 66 -7.03 -19.24 -9.33
N LEU A 67 -8.17 -19.15 -10.00
CA LEU A 67 -9.47 -19.34 -9.37
C LEU A 67 -9.77 -20.82 -9.16
N VAL A 68 -10.23 -21.15 -7.96
CA VAL A 68 -10.57 -22.52 -7.57
C VAL A 68 -11.91 -22.53 -6.85
N ARG A 69 -12.66 -23.62 -7.04
CA ARG A 69 -13.90 -23.86 -6.31
C ARG A 69 -13.60 -24.36 -4.91
N ARG A 70 -14.29 -23.79 -3.92
CA ARG A 70 -14.24 -24.22 -2.53
C ARG A 70 -15.14 -25.43 -2.32
N ASN A 71 -14.94 -26.10 -1.19
CA ASN A 71 -15.84 -27.14 -0.67
C ASN A 71 -16.96 -26.57 0.21
N ASP A 72 -16.93 -25.25 0.46
CA ASP A 72 -17.94 -24.49 1.19
C ASP A 72 -18.50 -23.37 0.30
N GLU A 73 -19.48 -22.65 0.84
CA GLU A 73 -20.15 -21.53 0.16
C GLU A 73 -19.72 -20.18 0.76
N ALA A 74 -18.45 -20.04 1.16
CA ALA A 74 -17.93 -18.77 1.68
C ALA A 74 -17.96 -17.66 0.60
N TRP A 75 -18.27 -16.43 1.00
CA TRP A 75 -18.43 -15.27 0.11
C TRP A 75 -17.15 -14.43 0.03
N PHE A 76 -16.38 -14.42 1.11
CA PHE A 76 -15.11 -13.71 1.26
C PHE A 76 -13.96 -14.67 1.60
N GLY A 77 -14.13 -15.96 1.32
CA GLY A 77 -13.12 -17.02 1.47
C GLY A 77 -12.03 -17.00 0.39
N PHE A 78 -11.45 -15.83 0.16
CA PHE A 78 -10.42 -15.51 -0.82
C PHE A 78 -9.49 -14.44 -0.21
N VAL A 79 -8.32 -14.20 -0.79
CA VAL A 79 -7.36 -13.21 -0.26
C VAL A 79 -7.53 -11.86 -0.95
N VAL A 80 -6.62 -11.49 -1.87
CA VAL A 80 -6.65 -10.23 -2.60
C VAL A 80 -6.40 -10.46 -4.10
N GLY A 81 -7.21 -9.83 -4.95
CA GLY A 81 -7.09 -9.93 -6.41
C GLY A 81 -6.01 -9.03 -7.03
N PRO A 82 -5.96 -8.94 -8.37
CA PRO A 82 -5.02 -8.06 -9.09
C PRO A 82 -5.31 -6.57 -8.89
N GLN A 83 -6.56 -6.23 -8.60
CA GLN A 83 -7.02 -4.86 -8.44
C GLN A 83 -6.94 -4.41 -6.97
N SER A 84 -7.02 -3.09 -6.77
CA SER A 84 -7.10 -2.46 -5.45
C SER A 84 -8.05 -1.27 -5.47
N TRP A 85 -8.52 -0.86 -4.30
CA TRP A 85 -9.41 0.31 -4.12
C TRP A 85 -8.82 1.63 -4.63
N LYS A 86 -7.50 1.69 -4.84
CA LYS A 86 -6.81 2.80 -5.50
C LYS A 86 -7.47 3.20 -6.81
N GLN A 87 -7.97 2.26 -7.63
CA GLN A 87 -8.59 2.59 -8.92
C GLN A 87 -9.86 3.43 -8.83
N TYR A 88 -10.51 3.49 -7.68
CA TYR A 88 -11.73 4.28 -7.47
C TYR A 88 -11.44 5.64 -6.82
N LEU A 89 -10.43 5.70 -5.95
CA LEU A 89 -10.01 6.92 -5.25
C LEU A 89 -8.99 7.73 -6.06
N PHE A 90 -8.13 7.05 -6.80
CA PHE A 90 -7.13 7.59 -7.70
C PHE A 90 -7.26 6.91 -9.08
N PRO A 91 -8.26 7.26 -9.89
CA PRO A 91 -8.56 6.52 -11.12
C PRO A 91 -7.41 6.49 -12.14
N PRO A 92 -7.34 5.43 -12.97
CA PRO A 92 -6.29 5.29 -14.00
C PRO A 92 -6.19 6.47 -14.96
N ARG A 93 -7.32 7.15 -15.22
CA ARG A 93 -7.39 8.43 -15.92
C ARG A 93 -8.27 9.38 -15.13
N THR A 94 -7.84 10.62 -14.94
CA THR A 94 -8.64 11.67 -14.29
C THR A 94 -8.47 12.95 -15.08
N ARG A 95 -9.57 13.58 -15.48
CA ARG A 95 -9.48 14.89 -16.13
C ARG A 95 -9.23 15.94 -15.05
N LEU A 96 -8.20 16.77 -15.25
CA LEU A 96 -7.81 17.82 -14.30
C LEU A 96 -8.34 19.18 -14.76
N LEU A 97 -8.21 19.45 -16.05
CA LEU A 97 -8.54 20.74 -16.66
C LEU A 97 -9.09 20.53 -18.07
N THR A 98 -9.99 21.41 -18.47
CA THR A 98 -10.42 21.55 -19.85
C THR A 98 -10.12 22.96 -20.34
N ALA A 99 -9.73 23.08 -21.59
CA ALA A 99 -9.53 24.35 -22.28
C ALA A 99 -10.39 24.35 -23.54
N LYS A 100 -11.15 25.42 -23.77
CA LYS A 100 -11.94 25.60 -24.99
C LYS A 100 -11.50 26.86 -25.70
N CYS A 101 -11.36 26.79 -27.02
CA CYS A 101 -11.09 27.96 -27.86
C CYS A 101 -12.42 28.64 -28.21
N GLU A 102 -12.62 29.87 -27.74
CA GLU A 102 -13.76 30.70 -28.08
C GLU A 102 -13.25 32.00 -28.71
N HIS A 103 -13.63 32.26 -29.97
CA HIS A 103 -13.19 33.44 -30.73
C HIS A 103 -11.66 33.65 -30.74
N GLY A 104 -10.89 32.56 -30.87
CA GLY A 104 -9.42 32.61 -30.89
C GLY A 104 -8.77 32.79 -29.51
N THR A 105 -9.55 32.77 -28.43
CA THR A 105 -9.06 32.84 -27.05
C THR A 105 -9.31 31.53 -26.31
N TRP A 106 -8.29 31.01 -25.63
CA TRP A 106 -8.43 29.81 -24.81
C TRP A 106 -8.99 30.14 -23.43
N LYS A 107 -10.12 29.54 -23.08
CA LYS A 107 -10.70 29.57 -21.73
C LYS A 107 -10.43 28.24 -21.03
N MET A 108 -9.68 28.30 -19.94
CA MET A 108 -9.35 27.14 -19.11
C MET A 108 -10.27 27.07 -17.90
N GLN A 109 -10.73 25.87 -17.56
CA GLN A 109 -11.54 25.61 -16.38
C GLN A 109 -11.18 24.24 -15.76
N PRO A 110 -11.22 24.12 -14.43
CA PRO A 110 -11.11 22.82 -13.76
C PRO A 110 -12.13 21.83 -14.32
N ALA A 111 -11.77 20.55 -14.39
CA ALA A 111 -12.73 19.53 -14.76
C ALA A 111 -13.75 19.31 -13.64
N GLU A 112 -15.02 19.52 -13.94
CA GLU A 112 -16.13 19.18 -13.06
C GLU A 112 -16.57 17.74 -13.34
N GLU A 113 -16.06 16.81 -12.53
CA GLU A 113 -16.54 15.42 -12.53
C GLU A 113 -17.48 15.22 -11.33
N PRO A 114 -18.64 14.56 -11.51
CA PRO A 114 -19.46 14.11 -10.40
C PRO A 114 -18.62 13.25 -9.47
N VAL A 115 -18.66 13.53 -8.17
CA VAL A 115 -17.96 12.71 -7.17
C VAL A 115 -18.88 11.53 -6.83
N PRO A 116 -18.50 10.29 -7.13
CA PRO A 116 -19.34 9.14 -6.82
C PRO A 116 -19.32 8.86 -5.32
N LYS A 117 -20.48 8.48 -4.79
CA LYS A 117 -20.63 8.06 -3.40
C LYS A 117 -20.37 6.55 -3.31
N TYR A 118 -19.13 6.13 -3.08
CA TYR A 118 -18.78 4.70 -3.06
C TYR A 118 -19.05 4.04 -1.71
N ALA A 119 -19.51 2.79 -1.71
CA ALA A 119 -19.43 1.89 -0.57
C ALA A 119 -18.52 0.71 -0.93
N PHE A 120 -17.31 0.69 -0.37
CA PHE A 120 -16.35 -0.38 -0.60
C PHE A 120 -16.64 -1.56 0.32
N LEU A 121 -17.05 -2.68 -0.26
CA LEU A 121 -17.38 -3.92 0.43
C LEU A 121 -16.26 -4.95 0.27
N GLY A 122 -15.80 -5.54 1.36
CA GLY A 122 -14.74 -6.56 1.31
C GLY A 122 -13.33 -6.00 1.38
N VAL A 123 -13.16 -4.79 1.91
CA VAL A 123 -11.83 -4.18 2.07
C VAL A 123 -11.01 -4.98 3.08
N ARG A 124 -9.81 -5.44 2.70
CA ARG A 124 -8.93 -6.21 3.60
C ARG A 124 -8.09 -5.29 4.50
N ALA A 125 -7.60 -5.80 5.63
CA ALA A 125 -6.76 -5.03 6.55
C ALA A 125 -5.53 -4.39 5.87
N CYS A 126 -4.83 -5.14 5.02
CA CYS A 126 -3.68 -4.62 4.28
C CYS A 126 -4.07 -3.54 3.25
N GLU A 127 -5.32 -3.53 2.79
CA GLU A 127 -5.85 -2.49 1.91
C GLU A 127 -6.28 -1.25 2.70
N LEU A 128 -6.84 -1.40 3.90
CA LEU A 128 -7.07 -0.28 4.82
C LEU A 128 -5.76 0.46 5.11
N ALA A 129 -4.70 -0.30 5.43
CA ALA A 129 -3.37 0.27 5.59
C ALA A 129 -2.85 0.95 4.30
N ALA A 130 -3.23 0.44 3.13
CA ALA A 130 -2.85 1.07 1.87
C ALA A 130 -3.62 2.37 1.61
N LEU A 131 -4.89 2.45 2.01
CA LEU A 131 -5.68 3.68 2.01
C LEU A 131 -5.03 4.72 2.93
N ASP A 132 -4.63 4.35 4.14
CA ASP A 132 -3.92 5.26 5.07
C ASP A 132 -2.60 5.78 4.47
N VAL A 133 -1.88 4.93 3.73
CA VAL A 133 -0.66 5.34 3.00
C VAL A 133 -0.98 6.32 1.87
N GLN A 134 -2.06 6.08 1.11
CA GLN A 134 -2.50 6.97 0.03
C GLN A 134 -3.02 8.30 0.58
N ASP A 135 -3.71 8.31 1.73
CA ASP A 135 -4.20 9.50 2.41
C ASP A 135 -3.04 10.42 2.82
N ARG A 136 -1.88 9.86 3.23
CA ARG A 136 -0.66 10.66 3.49
C ARG A 136 -0.13 11.36 2.23
N VAL A 137 -0.21 10.70 1.08
CA VAL A 137 0.28 11.24 -0.20
C VAL A 137 -0.67 12.30 -0.73
N PHE A 138 -1.97 12.02 -0.71
CA PHE A 138 -2.97 12.79 -1.44
C PHE A 138 -3.83 13.70 -0.58
N MET A 139 -3.94 13.49 0.73
CA MET A 139 -4.76 14.33 1.61
C MET A 139 -3.93 15.15 2.60
N HIS A 140 -2.86 14.57 3.14
CA HIS A 140 -2.08 15.19 4.21
C HIS A 140 -0.77 15.83 3.74
N SER A 141 -0.59 15.98 2.43
CA SER A 141 0.55 16.71 1.86
C SER A 141 0.33 18.23 1.92
N ALA A 142 1.37 19.01 1.64
CA ALA A 142 1.26 20.47 1.56
C ALA A 142 0.28 20.94 0.46
N PHE A 143 0.00 20.09 -0.53
CA PHE A 143 -0.91 20.37 -1.64
C PHE A 143 -1.83 19.16 -1.83
N PRO A 144 -2.92 19.06 -1.04
CA PRO A 144 -3.87 17.96 -1.14
C PRO A 144 -4.47 17.86 -2.55
N ASP A 145 -4.64 16.64 -3.03
CA ASP A 145 -5.29 16.36 -4.30
C ASP A 145 -6.82 16.48 -4.16
N PRO A 146 -7.47 17.45 -4.82
CA PRO A 146 -8.89 17.69 -4.63
C PRO A 146 -9.77 16.56 -5.17
N HIS A 147 -9.33 15.77 -6.16
CA HIS A 147 -10.12 14.66 -6.69
C HIS A 147 -10.11 13.47 -5.73
N TYR A 148 -8.93 13.12 -5.20
CA TYR A 148 -8.77 12.07 -4.21
C TYR A 148 -9.50 12.42 -2.91
N VAL A 149 -9.28 13.62 -2.36
CA VAL A 149 -9.91 14.09 -1.11
C VAL A 149 -11.43 13.95 -1.19
N ARG A 150 -12.06 14.47 -2.27
CA ARG A 150 -13.51 14.41 -2.47
C ARG A 150 -14.02 12.96 -2.52
N ARG A 151 -13.36 12.09 -3.30
CA ARG A 151 -13.74 10.67 -3.41
C ARG A 151 -13.58 9.94 -2.08
N ARG A 152 -12.46 10.16 -1.39
CA ARG A 152 -12.11 9.51 -0.11
C ARG A 152 -13.05 9.90 1.03
N GLN A 153 -13.48 11.15 1.09
CA GLN A 153 -14.44 11.66 2.09
C GLN A 153 -15.85 11.11 1.89
N GLN A 154 -16.27 10.88 0.64
CA GLN A 154 -17.59 10.31 0.35
C GLN A 154 -17.62 8.78 0.49
N ALA A 155 -16.48 8.11 0.33
CA ALA A 155 -16.39 6.66 0.44
C ALA A 155 -16.81 6.16 1.84
N LEU A 156 -17.65 5.13 1.86
CA LEU A 156 -17.95 4.30 3.03
C LEU A 156 -17.15 2.99 2.91
N VAL A 157 -16.60 2.50 4.00
CA VAL A 157 -15.69 1.35 4.04
C VAL A 157 -16.27 0.23 4.90
N ILE A 158 -16.65 -0.86 4.26
CA ILE A 158 -17.12 -2.11 4.88
C ILE A 158 -16.00 -3.14 4.70
N ALA A 159 -15.17 -3.24 5.72
CA ALA A 159 -14.03 -4.14 5.75
C ALA A 159 -14.44 -5.58 6.05
N VAL A 160 -13.65 -6.54 5.57
CA VAL A 160 -13.83 -7.96 5.89
C VAL A 160 -12.49 -8.53 6.33
N ASN A 161 -12.44 -9.00 7.57
CA ASN A 161 -11.28 -9.68 8.14
C ASN A 161 -10.90 -10.90 7.28
N CYS A 162 -9.60 -11.11 7.07
CA CYS A 162 -9.16 -12.34 6.42
C CYS A 162 -9.37 -13.52 7.38
N THR A 163 -9.95 -14.60 6.87
CA THR A 163 -10.07 -15.91 7.56
C THR A 163 -9.14 -16.97 6.96
N GLN A 164 -8.41 -16.59 5.92
CA GLN A 164 -7.34 -17.36 5.29
C GLN A 164 -6.25 -16.42 4.75
N ALA A 165 -5.07 -16.98 4.46
CA ALA A 165 -3.96 -16.27 3.83
C ALA A 165 -3.37 -17.06 2.66
N ALA A 166 -2.78 -16.33 1.71
CA ALA A 166 -2.03 -16.93 0.61
C ALA A 166 -0.54 -17.09 1.01
N PRO A 167 0.19 -18.03 0.38
CA PRO A 167 1.65 -18.15 0.50
C PRO A 167 2.44 -16.86 0.22
N THR A 168 1.87 -15.93 -0.54
CA THR A 168 2.49 -14.64 -0.87
C THR A 168 2.23 -13.54 0.18
N CYS A 169 1.35 -13.77 1.17
CA CYS A 169 1.05 -12.81 2.22
C CYS A 169 2.19 -12.67 3.23
N PHE A 170 2.52 -11.44 3.64
CA PHE A 170 3.46 -11.14 4.73
C PHE A 170 3.06 -9.87 5.49
N CYS A 171 1.75 -9.58 5.53
CA CYS A 171 1.21 -8.37 6.17
C CYS A 171 1.45 -8.32 7.69
N THR A 172 1.69 -9.47 8.32
CA THR A 172 2.15 -9.58 9.73
C THR A 172 3.52 -8.94 9.92
N SER A 173 4.48 -9.18 9.00
CA SER A 173 5.80 -8.52 9.03
C SER A 173 5.71 -7.00 8.91
N MET A 174 4.67 -6.51 8.22
CA MET A 174 4.41 -5.08 8.04
C MET A 174 3.49 -4.49 9.11
N ALA A 175 2.97 -5.30 10.04
CA ALA A 175 1.95 -4.92 11.03
C ALA A 175 0.68 -4.29 10.43
N THR A 176 0.24 -4.76 9.26
CA THR A 176 -0.89 -4.19 8.48
C THR A 176 -2.06 -5.16 8.30
N GLY A 177 -2.06 -6.30 8.99
CA GLY A 177 -3.11 -7.31 8.92
C GLY A 177 -2.71 -8.58 9.67
N PRO A 178 -3.51 -9.66 9.59
CA PRO A 178 -4.70 -9.83 8.74
C PRO A 178 -6.02 -9.26 9.31
N ARG A 179 -6.06 -8.90 10.61
CA ARG A 179 -7.23 -8.29 11.26
C ARG A 179 -7.36 -6.79 10.92
N CYS A 180 -8.56 -6.36 10.58
CA CYS A 180 -8.93 -4.96 10.44
C CYS A 180 -9.04 -4.34 11.83
N ARG A 181 -8.18 -3.37 12.14
CA ARG A 181 -8.14 -2.73 13.47
C ARG A 181 -8.76 -1.33 13.50
N GLN A 182 -8.68 -0.61 12.38
CA GLN A 182 -9.13 0.78 12.24
C GLN A 182 -9.30 1.14 10.76
N GLY A 183 -9.83 2.33 10.47
CA GLY A 183 -9.95 2.87 9.11
C GLY A 183 -11.19 2.37 8.34
N PHE A 184 -12.15 1.77 9.03
CA PHE A 184 -13.39 1.24 8.46
C PHE A 184 -14.62 1.82 9.17
N ASP A 185 -15.77 1.80 8.48
CA ASP A 185 -17.06 2.12 9.08
C ASP A 185 -17.67 0.88 9.74
N LEU A 186 -17.60 -0.27 9.06
CA LEU A 186 -17.95 -1.59 9.57
C LEU A 186 -16.83 -2.58 9.27
N ALA A 187 -16.53 -3.51 10.18
CA ALA A 187 -15.68 -4.67 9.90
C ALA A 187 -16.46 -5.96 10.15
N LEU A 188 -16.41 -6.87 9.18
CA LEU A 188 -17.11 -8.14 9.21
C LEU A 188 -16.11 -9.29 9.35
N THR A 189 -16.48 -10.31 10.11
CA THR A 189 -15.81 -11.62 10.10
C THR A 189 -16.82 -12.65 9.62
N GLU A 190 -16.57 -13.23 8.46
CA GLU A 190 -17.48 -14.22 7.87
C GLU A 190 -17.42 -15.54 8.65
N LEU A 191 -18.60 -16.04 9.01
CA LEU A 191 -18.85 -17.39 9.52
C LEU A 191 -19.74 -18.15 8.52
N ALA A 192 -20.01 -19.43 8.79
CA ALA A 192 -20.82 -20.27 7.91
C ALA A 192 -22.20 -19.66 7.59
N GLU A 193 -22.93 -19.23 8.63
CA GLU A 193 -24.32 -18.78 8.54
C GLU A 193 -24.50 -17.25 8.56
N GLY A 194 -23.43 -16.47 8.74
CA GLY A 194 -23.53 -15.02 8.94
C GLY A 194 -22.19 -14.34 9.20
N PHE A 195 -22.25 -13.15 9.79
CA PHE A 195 -21.09 -12.30 10.02
C PHE A 195 -21.13 -11.75 11.45
N VAL A 196 -19.99 -11.83 12.14
CA VAL A 196 -19.75 -11.00 13.32
C VAL A 196 -19.27 -9.63 12.86
N LEU A 197 -19.93 -8.58 13.34
CA LEU A 197 -19.79 -7.20 12.91
C LEU A 197 -19.25 -6.33 14.04
N GLU A 198 -18.22 -5.56 13.72
CA GLU A 198 -17.61 -4.53 14.57
C GLU A 198 -17.90 -3.14 13.96
N ILE A 199 -18.35 -2.19 14.78
CA ILE A 199 -18.65 -0.81 14.34
C ILE A 199 -17.41 0.07 14.55
N GLY A 200 -16.87 0.64 13.47
CA GLY A 200 -15.63 1.42 13.48
C GLY A 200 -15.80 2.93 13.39
N SER A 201 -16.99 3.44 13.04
CA SER A 201 -17.23 4.87 12.86
C SER A 201 -18.67 5.30 13.19
N PRO A 202 -18.92 6.62 13.34
CA PRO A 202 -20.29 7.16 13.44
C PRO A 202 -21.18 6.78 12.25
N ARG A 203 -20.68 6.87 11.00
CA ARG A 203 -21.41 6.46 9.79
C ARG A 203 -21.71 4.96 9.80
N GLY A 204 -20.77 4.15 10.30
CA GLY A 204 -20.96 2.72 10.52
C GLY A 204 -22.07 2.43 11.53
N ARG A 205 -22.16 3.22 12.61
CA ARG A 205 -23.23 3.10 13.61
C ARG A 205 -24.60 3.45 13.03
N GLU A 206 -24.69 4.52 12.24
CA GLU A 206 -25.91 4.92 11.53
C GLU A 206 -26.38 3.85 10.52
N LEU A 207 -25.43 3.22 9.82
CA LEU A 207 -25.73 2.09 8.95
C LEU A 207 -26.19 0.87 9.74
N ALA A 208 -25.45 0.46 10.77
CA ALA A 208 -25.77 -0.69 11.62
C ALA A 208 -27.17 -0.60 12.24
N ALA A 209 -27.60 0.60 12.66
CA ALA A 209 -28.93 0.83 13.23
C ALA A 209 -30.10 0.52 12.29
N ARG A 210 -29.86 0.36 10.99
CA ARG A 210 -30.86 0.04 9.97
C ARG A 210 -30.79 -1.39 9.46
N LEU A 211 -29.83 -2.16 9.96
CA LEU A 211 -29.65 -3.56 9.61
C LEU A 211 -30.39 -4.44 10.63
N PRO A 212 -30.88 -5.62 10.23
CA PRO A 212 -31.49 -6.59 11.12
C PRO A 212 -30.40 -7.31 11.94
N LEU A 213 -29.78 -6.59 12.87
CA LEU A 213 -28.71 -7.11 13.72
C LEU A 213 -29.27 -7.73 14.99
N ALA A 214 -28.65 -8.83 15.42
CA ALA A 214 -28.82 -9.40 16.74
C ALA A 214 -27.49 -9.29 17.52
N PRO A 215 -27.50 -9.29 18.85
CA PRO A 215 -26.26 -9.47 19.61
C PRO A 215 -25.55 -10.76 19.20
N ALA A 216 -24.24 -10.70 18.94
CA ALA A 216 -23.47 -11.91 18.65
C ALA A 216 -23.40 -12.79 19.90
N SER A 217 -23.63 -14.09 19.73
CA SER A 217 -23.46 -15.06 20.82
C SER A 217 -21.97 -15.27 21.11
N GLU A 218 -21.64 -15.65 22.34
CA GLU A 218 -20.23 -15.93 22.71
C GLU A 218 -19.57 -16.96 21.79
N GLN A 219 -20.32 -17.94 21.30
CA GLN A 219 -19.79 -18.94 20.37
C GLN A 219 -19.43 -18.31 19.03
N GLN A 220 -20.29 -17.45 18.48
CA GLN A 220 -20.01 -16.74 17.22
C GLN A 220 -18.79 -15.82 17.37
N CYS A 221 -18.65 -15.13 18.50
CA CYS A 221 -17.48 -14.30 18.80
C CYS A 221 -16.20 -15.15 18.85
N ARG A 222 -16.24 -16.31 19.51
CA ARG A 222 -15.12 -17.27 19.55
C ARG A 222 -14.77 -17.80 18.17
N ASP A 223 -15.76 -18.26 17.40
CA ASP A 223 -15.55 -18.77 16.04
C ASP A 223 -14.94 -17.70 15.12
N ALA A 224 -15.38 -16.45 15.25
CA ALA A 224 -14.83 -15.32 14.51
C ALA A 224 -13.37 -15.02 14.92
N ALA A 225 -13.06 -15.08 16.21
CA ALA A 225 -11.69 -14.92 16.70
C ALA A 225 -10.77 -16.04 16.19
N ASP A 226 -11.23 -17.29 16.23
CA ASP A 226 -10.48 -18.46 15.78
C ASP A 226 -10.22 -18.40 14.26
N ALA A 227 -11.23 -18.04 13.45
CA ALA A 227 -11.08 -17.88 12.01
C ALA A 227 -10.03 -16.80 11.65
N ARG A 228 -9.98 -15.69 12.40
CA ARG A 228 -8.95 -14.65 12.22
C ARG A 228 -7.56 -15.15 12.63
N ALA A 229 -7.46 -15.86 13.75
CA ALA A 229 -6.21 -16.43 14.23
C ALA A 229 -5.65 -17.47 13.25
N GLN A 230 -6.52 -18.28 12.62
CA GLN A 230 -6.15 -19.20 11.56
C GLN A 230 -5.50 -18.48 10.37
N ALA A 231 -6.07 -17.36 9.92
CA ALA A 231 -5.48 -16.57 8.84
C ALA A 231 -4.08 -16.07 9.19
N GLU A 232 -3.86 -15.63 10.44
CA GLU A 232 -2.55 -15.19 10.92
C GLU A 232 -1.53 -16.34 10.96
N GLN A 233 -1.94 -17.52 11.42
CA GLN A 233 -1.08 -18.71 11.46
C GLN A 233 -0.69 -19.23 10.07
N GLN A 234 -1.54 -19.02 9.05
CA GLN A 234 -1.23 -19.37 7.66
C GLN A 234 -0.18 -18.46 7.01
N ILE A 235 0.11 -17.29 7.60
CA ILE A 235 1.11 -16.36 7.07
C ILE A 235 2.50 -16.84 7.49
N THR A 236 3.14 -17.59 6.60
CA THR A 236 4.48 -18.17 6.83
C THR A 236 5.61 -17.33 6.24
N ARG A 237 5.32 -16.53 5.21
CA ARG A 237 6.30 -15.66 4.58
C ARG A 237 6.62 -14.46 5.47
N HIS A 238 7.91 -14.14 5.57
CA HIS A 238 8.42 -13.17 6.51
C HIS A 238 9.39 -12.17 5.85
N LEU A 239 9.26 -10.89 6.20
CA LEU A 239 10.20 -9.83 5.85
C LEU A 239 10.79 -9.22 7.13
N ALA A 240 12.11 -9.32 7.32
CA ALA A 240 12.78 -8.66 8.44
C ALA A 240 12.85 -7.14 8.21
N THR A 241 11.99 -6.38 8.90
CA THR A 241 11.85 -4.92 8.70
C THR A 241 12.86 -4.08 9.48
N ALA A 242 13.46 -4.62 10.55
CA ALA A 242 14.45 -3.91 11.35
C ALA A 242 15.67 -3.49 10.49
N GLY A 243 16.05 -2.21 10.53
CA GLY A 243 17.20 -1.67 9.78
C GLY A 243 17.09 -1.79 8.25
N LEU A 244 15.89 -2.02 7.71
CA LEU A 244 15.67 -2.27 6.29
C LEU A 244 16.05 -1.05 5.44
N ARG A 245 15.80 0.16 5.94
CA ARG A 245 16.17 1.41 5.30
C ARG A 245 17.68 1.50 5.10
N GLU A 246 18.45 1.34 6.18
CA GLU A 246 19.91 1.42 6.17
C GLU A 246 20.51 0.32 5.30
N LEU A 247 20.00 -0.92 5.43
CA LEU A 247 20.42 -2.06 4.61
C LEU A 247 20.34 -1.74 3.11
N LEU A 248 19.20 -1.24 2.64
CA LEU A 248 19.00 -0.98 1.21
C LEU A 248 19.81 0.23 0.72
N LEU A 249 19.89 1.30 1.51
CA LEU A 249 20.62 2.52 1.14
C LEU A 249 22.14 2.35 1.18
N SER A 250 22.68 1.46 2.02
CA SER A 250 24.11 1.12 2.01
C SER A 250 24.51 0.15 0.88
N ASN A 251 23.54 -0.45 0.18
CA ASN A 251 23.78 -1.47 -0.85
C ASN A 251 23.36 -1.03 -2.26
N LEU A 252 23.29 0.27 -2.56
CA LEU A 252 22.81 0.79 -3.87
C LEU A 252 23.62 0.31 -5.08
N ASN A 253 24.88 -0.08 -4.88
CA ASN A 253 25.79 -0.57 -5.92
C ASN A 253 26.02 -2.09 -5.87
N HIS A 254 25.31 -2.80 -5.00
CA HIS A 254 25.50 -4.23 -4.79
C HIS A 254 25.15 -5.06 -6.06
N PRO A 255 25.94 -6.09 -6.42
CA PRO A 255 25.74 -6.86 -7.66
C PRO A 255 24.44 -7.67 -7.69
N HIS A 256 23.81 -7.92 -6.54
CA HIS A 256 22.49 -8.57 -6.50
C HIS A 256 21.42 -7.78 -7.28
N TRP A 257 21.55 -6.46 -7.44
CA TRP A 257 20.65 -5.70 -8.31
C TRP A 257 20.73 -6.15 -9.78
N ASP A 258 21.91 -6.60 -10.23
CA ASP A 258 22.13 -7.10 -11.59
C ASP A 258 21.49 -8.48 -11.78
N ASP A 259 21.48 -9.34 -10.76
CA ASP A 259 20.75 -10.62 -10.75
C ASP A 259 19.24 -10.42 -10.94
N VAL A 260 18.64 -9.52 -10.14
CA VAL A 260 17.20 -9.26 -10.27
C VAL A 260 16.88 -8.62 -11.61
N ALA A 261 17.74 -7.72 -12.10
CA ALA A 261 17.55 -7.06 -13.38
C ALA A 261 17.60 -8.04 -14.57
N ALA A 262 18.40 -9.10 -14.48
CA ALA A 262 18.47 -10.14 -15.51
C ALA A 262 17.18 -10.96 -15.64
N ARG A 263 16.42 -11.10 -14.54
CA ARG A 263 15.12 -11.78 -14.53
C ARG A 263 13.95 -10.84 -14.85
N CYS A 264 14.03 -9.59 -14.40
CA CYS A 264 12.93 -8.65 -14.46
C CYS A 264 12.60 -8.22 -15.90
N LEU A 265 11.33 -8.32 -16.29
CA LEU A 265 10.86 -7.89 -17.61
C LEU A 265 10.58 -6.37 -17.70
N SER A 266 10.69 -5.63 -16.60
CA SER A 266 10.30 -4.21 -16.52
C SER A 266 8.86 -3.92 -16.97
N CYS A 267 7.95 -4.89 -16.83
CA CYS A 267 6.56 -4.85 -17.32
C CYS A 267 5.59 -3.98 -16.50
N ALA A 268 6.06 -3.31 -15.44
CA ALA A 268 5.26 -2.47 -14.54
C ALA A 268 4.14 -3.15 -13.72
N ASN A 269 3.89 -4.46 -13.86
CA ASN A 269 2.83 -5.16 -13.11
C ASN A 269 2.92 -4.91 -11.59
N CYS A 270 4.12 -4.96 -11.01
CA CYS A 270 4.32 -4.76 -9.58
C CYS A 270 3.89 -3.38 -9.07
N THR A 271 3.87 -2.33 -9.91
CA THR A 271 3.34 -1.01 -9.56
C THR A 271 1.86 -0.88 -9.86
N MET A 272 1.37 -1.54 -10.90
CA MET A 272 -0.05 -1.49 -11.30
C MET A 272 -0.94 -2.16 -10.25
N VAL A 273 -0.59 -3.38 -9.81
CA VAL A 273 -1.36 -4.13 -8.81
C VAL A 273 -1.15 -3.62 -7.38
N CYS A 274 -0.14 -2.78 -7.15
CA CYS A 274 0.19 -2.35 -5.80
C CYS A 274 -0.79 -1.27 -5.31
N PRO A 275 -1.42 -1.47 -4.13
CA PRO A 275 -2.42 -0.54 -3.64
C PRO A 275 -1.83 0.78 -3.12
N THR A 276 -0.52 0.84 -2.87
CA THR A 276 0.17 2.05 -2.38
C THR A 276 0.90 2.83 -3.47
N CYS A 277 1.19 2.23 -4.63
CA CYS A 277 1.91 2.90 -5.72
C CYS A 277 1.04 3.97 -6.38
N PHE A 278 1.59 5.17 -6.57
CA PHE A 278 0.87 6.36 -7.03
C PHE A 278 1.52 7.06 -8.25
N CYS A 279 2.46 6.39 -8.92
CA CYS A 279 3.11 6.94 -10.12
C CYS A 279 2.06 7.32 -11.18
N SER A 280 2.14 8.56 -11.68
CA SER A 280 1.27 9.09 -12.73
C SER A 280 2.00 10.12 -13.57
N SER A 281 1.53 10.29 -14.80
CA SER A 281 1.93 11.36 -15.71
C SER A 281 0.73 12.24 -16.04
N VAL A 282 0.98 13.33 -16.75
CA VAL A 282 -0.05 14.23 -17.23
C VAL A 282 0.09 14.38 -18.73
N GLU A 283 -1.00 14.14 -19.44
CA GLU A 283 -1.09 14.20 -20.89
C GLU A 283 -2.10 15.27 -21.31
N GLU A 284 -1.91 15.82 -22.50
CA GLU A 284 -2.86 16.73 -23.15
C GLU A 284 -3.54 15.99 -24.30
N VAL A 285 -4.87 15.97 -24.28
CA VAL A 285 -5.71 15.29 -25.27
C VAL A 285 -6.54 16.35 -25.96
N SER A 286 -6.38 16.49 -27.28
CA SER A 286 -7.19 17.43 -28.09
C SER A 286 -8.35 16.70 -28.74
N ASP A 287 -9.46 17.41 -28.96
CA ASP A 287 -10.50 16.93 -29.87
C ASP A 287 -10.03 16.98 -31.33
N LEU A 288 -10.78 16.31 -32.22
CA LEU A 288 -10.42 16.24 -33.65
C LEU A 288 -10.51 17.59 -34.36
N LEU A 289 -11.26 18.54 -33.80
CA LEU A 289 -11.44 19.89 -34.34
C LEU A 289 -10.36 20.86 -33.85
N GLY A 290 -9.60 20.51 -32.81
CA GLY A 290 -8.60 21.38 -32.18
C GLY A 290 -9.21 22.55 -31.41
N GLU A 291 -10.50 22.49 -31.11
CA GLU A 291 -11.24 23.53 -30.39
C GLU A 291 -11.28 23.26 -28.88
N GLN A 292 -11.00 22.02 -28.47
CA GLN A 292 -11.00 21.61 -27.08
C GLN A 292 -9.76 20.79 -26.74
N ILE A 293 -9.18 21.11 -25.59
CA ILE A 293 -8.04 20.38 -25.02
C ILE A 293 -8.41 19.96 -23.60
N ALA A 294 -8.16 18.72 -23.26
CA ALA A 294 -8.26 18.18 -21.91
C ALA A 294 -6.86 17.86 -21.39
N ARG A 295 -6.57 18.30 -20.17
CA ARG A 295 -5.38 17.87 -19.44
C ARG A 295 -5.78 16.74 -18.51
N GLU A 296 -5.22 15.56 -18.73
CA GLU A 296 -5.60 14.33 -18.03
C GLU A 296 -4.40 13.78 -17.26
N ARG A 297 -4.62 13.43 -15.98
CA ARG A 297 -3.70 12.59 -15.24
C ARG A 297 -3.93 11.15 -15.67
N VAL A 298 -2.85 10.43 -15.96
CA VAL A 298 -2.87 9.00 -16.30
C VAL A 298 -1.94 8.24 -15.37
N TRP A 299 -2.29 7.02 -14.97
CA TRP A 299 -1.35 6.16 -14.26
C TRP A 299 -0.11 5.90 -15.12
N ASP A 300 1.03 5.91 -14.47
CA ASP A 300 2.32 5.60 -15.09
C ASP A 300 3.13 4.73 -14.12
N SER A 301 4.32 4.31 -14.51
CA SER A 301 5.17 3.45 -13.70
C SER A 301 6.59 3.95 -13.65
N CYS A 302 7.24 3.83 -12.49
CA CYS A 302 8.67 4.03 -12.38
C CYS A 302 9.52 3.03 -13.22
N PHE A 303 8.89 1.99 -13.78
CA PHE A 303 9.50 1.10 -14.75
C PHE A 303 9.40 1.61 -16.20
N ASN A 304 8.52 2.56 -16.50
CA ASN A 304 8.40 3.13 -17.85
C ASN A 304 9.56 4.10 -18.14
N PRO A 305 10.21 4.03 -19.32
CA PRO A 305 11.30 4.94 -19.67
C PRO A 305 10.95 6.41 -19.53
N GLN A 306 9.84 6.83 -20.13
CA GLN A 306 9.41 8.22 -20.16
C GLN A 306 9.13 8.80 -18.77
N PHE A 307 8.70 7.99 -17.80
CA PHE A 307 8.48 8.43 -16.42
C PHE A 307 9.72 9.03 -15.74
N SER A 308 10.92 8.62 -16.18
CA SER A 308 12.19 9.12 -15.64
C SER A 308 12.89 10.14 -16.55
N TYR A 309 12.23 10.57 -17.62
CA TYR A 309 12.78 11.54 -18.55
C TYR A 309 12.67 12.94 -17.94
N VAL A 310 13.80 13.64 -17.89
CA VAL A 310 13.90 15.05 -17.51
C VAL A 310 14.70 15.78 -18.59
N HIS A 311 14.73 17.12 -18.55
CA HIS A 311 15.50 17.91 -19.52
C HIS A 311 16.98 17.50 -19.48
N GLY A 312 17.44 16.75 -20.50
CA GLY A 312 18.78 16.15 -20.56
C GLY A 312 18.81 14.62 -20.68
N GLY A 313 17.68 13.92 -20.56
CA GLY A 313 17.57 12.50 -20.88
C GLY A 313 16.95 11.64 -19.78
N LEU A 314 17.14 10.33 -19.90
CA LEU A 314 16.63 9.34 -18.94
C LEU A 314 17.53 9.26 -17.70
N VAL A 315 16.96 9.56 -16.52
CA VAL A 315 17.69 9.37 -15.25
C VAL A 315 17.91 7.89 -14.93
N ARG A 316 16.98 7.03 -15.35
CA ARG A 316 17.01 5.57 -15.11
C ARG A 316 17.05 4.83 -16.44
N HIS A 317 18.25 4.54 -16.91
CA HIS A 317 18.46 4.02 -18.27
C HIS A 317 18.21 2.50 -18.39
N ASN A 318 18.35 1.72 -17.31
CA ASN A 318 18.25 0.25 -17.36
C ASN A 318 17.34 -0.36 -16.28
N ILE A 319 17.00 -1.63 -16.44
CA ILE A 319 16.10 -2.38 -15.54
C ILE A 319 16.65 -2.40 -14.11
N ARG A 320 17.97 -2.58 -13.94
CA ARG A 320 18.66 -2.50 -12.64
C ARG A 320 18.35 -1.20 -11.90
N SER A 321 18.49 -0.06 -12.57
CA SER A 321 18.25 1.26 -11.97
C SER A 321 16.78 1.50 -11.62
N ARG A 322 15.83 0.97 -12.42
CA ARG A 322 14.38 1.07 -12.20
C ARG A 322 13.93 0.18 -11.05
N TYR A 323 14.33 -1.08 -11.04
CA TYR A 323 14.00 -2.02 -9.98
C TYR A 323 14.59 -1.58 -8.64
N ARG A 324 15.86 -1.14 -8.63
CA ARG A 324 16.47 -0.55 -7.44
C ARG A 324 15.66 0.63 -6.93
N GLN A 325 15.33 1.60 -7.80
CA GLN A 325 14.48 2.73 -7.40
C GLN A 325 13.15 2.27 -6.79
N TRP A 326 12.46 1.32 -7.44
CA TRP A 326 11.18 0.82 -6.95
C TRP A 326 11.32 0.20 -5.55
N LEU A 327 12.27 -0.71 -5.35
CA LEU A 327 12.43 -1.40 -4.08
C LEU A 327 12.89 -0.44 -2.97
N THR A 328 13.87 0.42 -3.25
CA THR A 328 14.37 1.38 -2.26
C THR A 328 13.35 2.45 -1.95
N HIS A 329 12.57 2.92 -2.93
CA HIS A 329 11.49 3.87 -2.65
C HIS A 329 10.42 3.23 -1.79
N LYS A 330 10.00 2.00 -2.12
CA LYS A 330 8.95 1.27 -1.41
C LYS A 330 9.32 0.92 0.03
N LEU A 331 10.55 0.46 0.28
CA LEU A 331 10.95 -0.14 1.56
C LEU A 331 11.93 0.72 2.39
N ALA A 332 12.55 1.75 1.80
CA ALA A 332 13.49 2.61 2.50
C ALA A 332 13.02 4.08 2.52
N THR A 333 13.10 4.78 1.38
CA THR A 333 12.93 6.24 1.37
C THR A 333 11.47 6.71 1.52
N TRP A 334 10.49 5.81 1.52
CA TRP A 334 9.12 6.13 1.92
C TRP A 334 9.05 6.64 3.36
N HIS A 335 9.88 6.10 4.25
CA HIS A 335 9.95 6.54 5.64
C HIS A 335 10.38 8.01 5.73
N ASP A 336 11.33 8.41 4.89
CA ASP A 336 11.84 9.78 4.83
C ASP A 336 10.76 10.77 4.33
N GLN A 337 9.89 10.33 3.43
CA GLN A 337 8.86 11.17 2.81
C GLN A 337 7.54 11.21 3.59
N PHE A 338 7.11 10.08 4.15
CA PHE A 338 5.74 9.90 4.67
C PHE A 338 5.69 9.30 6.09
N GLY A 339 6.84 9.01 6.69
CA GLY A 339 6.94 8.42 8.03
C GLY A 339 6.46 6.98 8.14
N THR A 340 6.27 6.28 7.02
CA THR A 340 5.78 4.89 6.96
C THR A 340 6.44 4.10 5.83
N SER A 341 6.23 2.79 5.78
CA SER A 341 6.64 1.97 4.64
C SER A 341 5.64 2.13 3.48
N GLY A 342 6.13 2.06 2.24
CA GLY A 342 5.29 1.95 1.05
C GLY A 342 4.81 0.53 0.78
N CYS A 343 5.04 -0.43 1.69
CA CYS A 343 4.61 -1.82 1.57
C CYS A 343 3.65 -2.18 2.71
N VAL A 344 2.57 -2.88 2.36
CA VAL A 344 1.53 -3.37 3.29
C VAL A 344 1.46 -4.90 3.34
N GLY A 345 2.48 -5.59 2.80
CA GLY A 345 2.58 -7.05 2.86
C GLY A 345 1.46 -7.84 2.18
N CYS A 346 0.72 -7.22 1.26
CA CYS A 346 -0.43 -7.86 0.58
C CYS A 346 -0.06 -8.93 -0.46
N GLY A 347 1.22 -9.13 -0.78
CA GLY A 347 1.66 -10.19 -1.71
C GLY A 347 1.38 -9.96 -3.20
N ARG A 348 0.49 -9.03 -3.61
CA ARG A 348 0.10 -8.83 -5.02
C ARG A 348 1.25 -8.72 -6.01
N CYS A 349 2.29 -7.94 -5.68
CA CYS A 349 3.45 -7.78 -6.57
C CYS A 349 4.31 -9.05 -6.73
N ILE A 350 4.16 -10.03 -5.83
CA ILE A 350 4.78 -11.36 -5.91
C ILE A 350 3.88 -12.26 -6.78
N SER A 351 2.57 -12.30 -6.49
CA SER A 351 1.62 -13.14 -7.23
C SER A 351 1.53 -12.78 -8.71
N TRP A 352 1.57 -11.49 -9.04
CA TRP A 352 1.39 -10.96 -10.39
C TRP A 352 2.70 -10.60 -11.10
N CYS A 353 3.84 -11.02 -10.56
CA CYS A 353 5.11 -10.94 -11.28
C CYS A 353 5.21 -12.11 -12.28
N PRO A 354 5.22 -11.87 -13.60
CA PRO A 354 5.21 -12.95 -14.60
C PRO A 354 6.46 -13.84 -14.56
N VAL A 355 7.52 -13.39 -13.91
CA VAL A 355 8.80 -14.12 -13.74
C VAL A 355 9.05 -14.53 -12.29
N GLY A 356 8.04 -14.45 -11.43
CA GLY A 356 8.10 -14.94 -10.05
C GLY A 356 9.09 -14.19 -9.14
N ILE A 357 9.39 -12.91 -9.42
CA ILE A 357 10.24 -12.12 -8.53
C ILE A 357 9.53 -11.90 -7.19
N ASP A 358 10.26 -12.18 -6.14
CA ASP A 358 9.77 -12.15 -4.77
C ASP A 358 10.58 -11.17 -3.94
N LEU A 359 9.99 -10.00 -3.68
CA LEU A 359 10.70 -8.92 -3.00
C LEU A 359 11.21 -9.32 -1.60
N THR A 360 10.57 -10.29 -0.94
CA THR A 360 11.00 -10.76 0.39
C THR A 360 12.29 -11.55 0.28
N GLN A 361 12.43 -12.35 -0.78
CA GLN A 361 13.66 -13.07 -1.10
C GLN A 361 14.78 -12.12 -1.55
N GLU A 362 14.47 -11.13 -2.40
CA GLU A 362 15.48 -10.17 -2.85
C GLU A 362 16.05 -9.35 -1.67
N VAL A 363 15.20 -8.95 -0.72
CA VAL A 363 15.66 -8.27 0.51
C VAL A 363 16.51 -9.20 1.38
N ALA A 364 16.11 -10.47 1.53
CA ALA A 364 16.91 -11.45 2.26
C ALA A 364 18.30 -11.65 1.63
N GLY A 365 18.39 -11.60 0.30
CA GLY A 365 19.66 -11.65 -0.44
C GLY A 365 20.62 -10.51 -0.05
N PHE A 366 20.15 -9.27 0.02
CA PHE A 366 20.97 -8.14 0.50
C PHE A 366 21.40 -8.31 1.95
N ARG A 367 20.52 -8.82 2.81
CA ARG A 367 20.80 -9.00 4.24
C ARG A 367 21.87 -10.06 4.48
N ALA A 368 21.75 -11.22 3.83
CA ALA A 368 22.73 -12.29 3.91
C ALA A 368 24.12 -11.83 3.41
N ALA A 369 24.17 -11.04 2.34
CA ALA A 369 25.42 -10.47 1.85
C ALA A 369 26.04 -9.47 2.84
N ALA A 370 25.23 -8.62 3.47
CA ALA A 370 25.69 -7.68 4.49
C ALA A 370 26.22 -8.40 5.75
N ASP A 371 25.52 -9.43 6.22
CA ASP A 371 25.93 -10.21 7.39
C ASP A 371 27.24 -10.96 7.14
N ARG A 372 27.42 -11.51 5.93
CA ARG A 372 28.70 -12.14 5.52
C ARG A 372 29.84 -11.13 5.48
N ALA A 373 29.62 -9.94 4.91
CA ALA A 373 30.64 -8.90 4.88
C ALA A 373 31.04 -8.42 6.29
N LEU A 374 30.10 -8.40 7.24
CA LEU A 374 30.39 -8.12 8.66
C LEU A 374 31.17 -9.27 9.32
N PHE A 375 30.84 -10.52 9.01
CA PHE A 375 31.58 -11.69 9.51
C PHE A 375 33.03 -11.70 9.01
N ASP A 376 33.24 -11.49 7.70
CA ASP A 376 34.56 -11.48 7.08
C ASP A 376 35.43 -10.30 7.55
N ARG A 377 34.81 -9.21 8.02
CA ARG A 377 35.49 -8.05 8.61
C ARG A 377 35.77 -8.18 10.10
N ARG A 378 35.29 -9.23 10.78
CA ARG A 378 35.72 -9.49 12.17
C ARG A 378 37.20 -9.87 12.12
N PRO A 379 38.08 -9.17 12.86
CA PRO A 379 39.47 -9.60 12.97
C PRO A 379 39.47 -11.02 13.58
N GLY A 380 39.85 -12.00 12.77
CA GLY A 380 39.92 -13.39 13.17
C GLY A 380 41.11 -13.61 14.10
N ALA A 381 40.85 -14.32 15.20
CA ALA A 381 41.82 -14.96 16.06
C ALA A 381 42.70 -15.93 15.23
N GLY A 382 43.75 -15.38 14.63
CA GLY A 382 44.59 -16.07 13.67
C GLY A 382 45.91 -15.34 13.45
N GLU A 383 46.58 -14.92 14.53
CA GLU A 383 48.00 -14.53 14.50
C GLU A 383 48.59 -14.46 15.94
N HIS A 384 48.54 -15.56 16.68
CA HIS A 384 49.44 -15.77 17.82
C HIS A 384 49.91 -17.23 17.86
N ALA A 385 50.73 -17.58 16.86
CA ALA A 385 51.68 -18.69 16.97
C ALA A 385 53.08 -18.13 16.77
N ALA A 386 53.55 -17.34 17.73
CA ALA A 386 54.95 -16.95 17.86
C ALA A 386 55.35 -17.05 19.34
N SER A 387 56.01 -18.17 19.65
CA SER A 387 57.03 -18.35 20.69
C SER A 387 56.94 -17.48 21.96
N VAL A 388 56.50 -18.07 23.07
CA VAL A 388 57.10 -17.76 24.39
C VAL A 388 57.29 -19.06 25.16
N SER A 389 58.55 -19.49 25.21
CA SER A 389 59.11 -20.33 26.26
C SER A 389 59.15 -19.55 27.58
N GLY A 390 58.64 -20.09 28.69
CA GLY A 390 58.82 -19.46 30.00
C GLY A 390 58.00 -20.10 31.12
N GLN A 391 58.69 -20.78 32.03
CA GLN A 391 58.23 -21.51 33.22
C GLN A 391 57.39 -20.68 34.23
N GLY A 392 56.51 -21.35 34.99
CA GLY A 392 56.26 -20.95 36.39
C GLY A 392 54.85 -21.14 36.99
N ARG A 393 54.66 -22.27 37.71
CA ARG A 393 53.89 -22.52 38.97
C ARG A 393 52.52 -21.81 39.23
N GLY A 394 51.47 -22.61 39.51
CA GLY A 394 50.15 -22.18 40.05
C GLY A 394 50.11 -22.00 41.59
N PRO A 395 48.96 -22.16 42.30
CA PRO A 395 47.55 -22.20 41.89
C PRO A 395 46.61 -21.31 42.78
N SER A 396 45.29 -21.48 42.60
CA SER A 396 44.14 -21.22 43.51
C SER A 396 43.39 -19.87 43.43
N GLY A 397 42.04 -19.94 43.47
CA GLY A 397 41.17 -18.80 43.78
C GLY A 397 39.81 -18.78 43.06
N LEU A 398 38.79 -19.38 43.68
CA LEU A 398 37.36 -19.18 43.40
C LEU A 398 36.94 -17.73 43.68
N SER A 399 36.00 -17.17 42.89
CA SER A 399 34.77 -16.51 43.41
C SER A 399 34.00 -15.76 42.31
N ALA A 400 32.67 -15.90 42.36
CA ALA A 400 31.67 -15.26 41.53
C ALA A 400 31.46 -13.77 41.89
N SER A 401 30.92 -12.97 40.96
CA SER A 401 29.78 -12.04 41.19
C SER A 401 29.37 -11.24 39.94
N ARG A 402 28.08 -11.40 39.60
CA ARG A 402 27.06 -10.55 38.93
C ARG A 402 27.44 -9.37 37.98
N PRO A 403 26.64 -9.17 36.89
CA PRO A 403 26.80 -8.05 35.97
C PRO A 403 26.08 -6.78 36.45
N PHE A 404 26.71 -5.63 36.19
CA PHE A 404 26.19 -4.29 36.41
C PHE A 404 25.42 -3.83 35.16
N LEU A 405 24.12 -3.54 35.32
CA LEU A 405 23.28 -2.86 34.33
C LEU A 405 23.57 -1.36 34.38
N GLN A 406 24.04 -0.78 33.28
CA GLN A 406 24.04 0.67 33.06
C GLN A 406 23.03 1.03 31.96
N GLN A 407 22.00 1.79 32.34
CA GLN A 407 21.14 2.55 31.44
C GLN A 407 21.86 3.85 31.01
N PRO A 408 21.72 4.33 29.76
CA PRO A 408 22.03 5.70 29.43
C PRO A 408 20.82 6.61 29.68
N ARG A 409 21.08 7.72 30.39
CA ARG A 409 20.16 8.84 30.59
C ARG A 409 19.96 9.60 29.28
N GLY A 410 18.72 9.96 28.99
CA GLY A 410 18.37 10.90 27.92
C GLY A 410 18.66 12.33 28.35
N GLU A 411 19.30 13.09 27.47
CA GLU A 411 19.37 14.54 27.52
C GLU A 411 18.36 15.13 26.54
N THR A 412 17.55 16.05 27.04
CA THR A 412 16.48 16.76 26.35
C THR A 412 17.06 17.96 25.61
N GLY A 413 16.94 17.97 24.27
CA GLY A 413 17.28 19.11 23.43
C GLY A 413 16.27 20.25 23.53
N ARG A 414 16.76 21.48 23.70
CA ARG A 414 16.01 22.74 23.57
C ARG A 414 15.77 23.09 22.09
N PRO A 415 14.69 23.81 21.75
CA PRO A 415 14.36 24.18 20.38
C PRO A 415 15.16 25.40 19.88
N LEU A 416 15.49 25.40 18.59
CA LEU A 416 16.03 26.55 17.83
C LEU A 416 14.87 27.41 17.29
N PRO A 417 15.05 28.74 17.16
CA PRO A 417 13.99 29.66 16.73
C PRO A 417 13.87 29.79 15.21
N ASP A 418 12.67 30.19 14.79
CA ASP A 418 12.24 30.55 13.44
C ASP A 418 13.06 31.72 12.85
N GLU A 419 13.55 31.53 11.62
CA GLU A 419 13.87 32.63 10.70
C GLU A 419 13.24 32.34 9.33
N ALA A 420 12.27 33.17 8.97
CA ALA A 420 11.69 33.25 7.64
C ALA A 420 12.58 34.13 6.74
N PRO A 421 12.79 33.81 5.45
CA PRO A 421 13.46 34.72 4.54
C PRO A 421 12.48 35.70 3.90
N GLU A 422 12.82 36.99 3.99
CA GLU A 422 12.20 38.10 3.28
C GLU A 422 12.33 37.94 1.75
N LEU A 423 11.23 38.16 1.03
CA LEU A 423 11.17 38.22 -0.42
C LEU A 423 11.69 39.58 -0.89
N GLY A 424 12.84 39.57 -1.57
CA GLY A 424 13.40 40.73 -2.27
C GLY A 424 12.54 41.12 -3.48
N GLN A 425 12.20 42.40 -3.55
CA GLN A 425 11.62 43.06 -4.71
C GLN A 425 12.63 43.07 -5.86
N SER A 426 12.24 42.55 -7.04
CA SER A 426 13.00 42.71 -8.28
C SER A 426 12.25 43.66 -9.20
N ASP A 427 12.87 44.81 -9.47
CA ASP A 427 12.45 45.79 -10.46
C ASP A 427 12.43 45.20 -11.88
N ALA A 428 11.35 45.49 -12.60
CA ALA A 428 11.18 45.20 -14.02
C ALA A 428 11.75 46.35 -14.87
N PRO A 429 12.36 46.07 -16.05
CA PRO A 429 12.45 47.05 -17.10
C PRO A 429 11.51 46.71 -18.27
N GLY A 430 10.61 47.66 -18.56
CA GLY A 430 10.53 48.29 -19.88
C GLY A 430 10.11 47.43 -21.07
N SER A 431 8.84 47.53 -21.42
CA SER A 431 8.28 47.24 -22.74
C SER A 431 8.89 48.08 -23.85
N GLU A 432 9.38 47.44 -24.92
CA GLU A 432 9.51 48.07 -26.25
C GLU A 432 8.78 47.22 -27.31
N SER A 433 7.86 47.88 -28.02
CA SER A 433 7.13 47.35 -29.17
C SER A 433 8.01 47.36 -30.43
N PRO A 434 7.92 46.36 -31.34
CA PRO A 434 8.57 46.45 -32.62
C PRO A 434 7.73 47.31 -33.60
N ARG A 435 8.38 48.32 -34.16
CA ARG A 435 7.88 49.10 -35.29
C ARG A 435 7.81 48.25 -36.55
N SER A 436 6.74 48.49 -37.29
CA SER A 436 6.53 48.15 -38.69
C SER A 436 7.66 48.62 -39.61
N THR A 437 7.97 47.82 -40.63
CA THR A 437 8.47 48.33 -41.92
C THR A 437 8.09 47.34 -43.02
N GLU A 438 7.27 47.83 -43.93
CA GLU A 438 6.97 47.26 -45.24
C GLU A 438 8.17 47.42 -46.18
N GLY A 439 8.28 46.51 -47.16
CA GLY A 439 8.76 46.85 -48.50
C GLY A 439 10.13 46.31 -48.93
N ARG A 440 10.19 45.10 -49.48
CA ARG A 440 10.30 44.86 -50.94
C ARG A 440 10.28 43.37 -51.27
#